data_AF-A0A1Q4FBR1-F1
#
_entry.id   AF-A0A1Q4FBR1-F1
#
_cell.length_a   1.000
_cell.length_b   1.000
_cell.length_c   1.000
_cell.angle_alpha   90.00
_cell.angle_beta   90.00
_cell.angle_gamma   90.00
#
_symmetry.space_group_name_H-M   'P 1'
#
loop_
_entity.id
_entity.type
_entity.pdbx_description
1 polymer ?
#
loop_
_entity_poly.entity_id
_entity_poly.type
_entity_poly.pdbx_seq_one_letter_code
_entity_poly.pdbx_strand_id
1 'polypeptide(L)'
;MLKNELQVTRFVILMSFLNFLFFHFPFFSFAFNNIDHKSFSGIIAIISLIILMLVVNAFAFYLIFFLSRFVGKFLLVLFFIINAIAVYFINTYNVIIDESMIGNVINTNYEEASSFFSIKLILYIILLGVIPGIYIIKMKIINVTLKRFLITSSLTLLFIAILAFANASHWLWIDKNSKQLGGLAMPWSYSVNISLYYIHQHQKNKKEILLPDATIKDNEKSVVVLVIGESARKQNFSLYGYGRNTNSLLSKTQNVFHFDATSCATYTTAGVKCILEHANTDDLYEILPNYLYRNNVEVIWRTTNWGEPPVHIKNYQNKDALMLNCKGEGCNYDEVLLNGLKDQILASKKNKVLVILHTSISHGPTYSKKYPPQFETFKPVCNSVELGNCSQEELINAYDNTIVYTDYFLHNVIEDLKQLKEYKSAMLFVSDHGESLGEKNLYMHGLPLSIAPKEQYEIPFIVWTSDNSKQLKPNKTLSQNHVFHSVLNFLSVQSPVYDEEMNIFK
;
A
#
# COMPACT_ATOMS: atom_id res chain seq x y z
N MET A 1 -31.41 38.13 19.89
CA MET A 1 -32.15 36.98 20.46
C MET A 1 -31.93 35.76 19.59
N LEU A 2 -31.00 34.87 19.97
CA LEU A 2 -30.91 33.55 19.35
C LEU A 2 -32.22 32.80 19.65
N LYS A 3 -32.93 32.35 18.62
CA LYS A 3 -34.12 31.51 18.80
C LYS A 3 -33.70 30.30 19.63
N ASN A 4 -34.40 30.04 20.74
CA ASN A 4 -34.06 28.96 21.68
C ASN A 4 -34.27 27.54 21.11
N GLU A 5 -34.72 27.43 19.85
CA GLU A 5 -35.04 26.17 19.18
C GLU A 5 -34.52 26.17 17.73
N LEU A 6 -33.79 25.10 17.37
CA LEU A 6 -33.28 24.89 16.02
C LEU A 6 -33.70 23.51 15.51
N GLN A 7 -34.09 23.43 14.24
CA GLN A 7 -34.18 22.16 13.54
C GLN A 7 -32.79 21.52 13.46
N VAL A 8 -32.71 20.21 13.66
CA VAL A 8 -31.45 19.45 13.65
C VAL A 8 -30.61 19.72 12.41
N THR A 9 -31.21 19.88 11.23
CA THR A 9 -30.48 20.20 9.98
C THR A 9 -29.74 21.53 10.04
N ARG A 10 -30.37 22.59 10.56
CA ARG A 10 -29.74 23.91 10.70
C ARG A 10 -28.67 23.89 11.79
N PHE A 11 -28.94 23.17 12.87
CA PHE A 11 -28.01 23.02 13.98
C PHE A 11 -26.71 22.36 13.52
N VAL A 12 -26.78 21.21 12.82
CA VAL A 12 -25.57 20.48 12.40
C VAL A 12 -24.78 21.22 11.32
N ILE A 13 -25.43 21.98 10.44
CA ILE A 13 -24.73 22.86 9.48
C ILE A 13 -23.94 23.94 10.22
N LEU A 14 -24.55 24.58 11.22
CA LEU A 14 -23.87 25.58 12.05
C LEU A 14 -22.68 24.96 12.79
N MET A 15 -22.85 23.78 13.39
CA MET A 15 -21.78 23.09 14.10
C MET A 15 -20.65 22.64 13.19
N SER A 16 -20.96 22.18 11.97
CA SER A 16 -19.96 21.88 10.95
C SER A 16 -19.17 23.11 10.53
N PHE A 17 -19.85 24.25 10.34
CA PHE A 17 -19.18 25.50 10.01
C PHE A 17 -18.26 25.99 11.13
N LEU A 18 -18.70 25.94 12.39
CA LEU A 18 -17.83 26.26 13.53
C LEU A 18 -16.65 25.30 13.64
N ASN A 19 -16.88 24.01 13.41
CA ASN A 19 -15.84 22.99 13.43
C ASN A 19 -14.79 23.23 12.31
N PHE A 20 -15.24 23.61 11.11
CA PHE A 20 -14.38 24.05 10.02
C PHE A 20 -13.55 25.27 10.43
N LEU A 21 -14.20 26.33 10.90
CA LEU A 21 -13.56 27.60 11.23
C LEU A 21 -12.51 27.45 12.34
N PHE A 22 -12.82 26.66 13.38
CA PHE A 22 -11.96 26.55 14.55
C PHE A 22 -10.83 25.55 14.38
N PHE A 23 -11.03 24.48 13.61
CA PHE A 23 -10.14 23.32 13.68
C PHE A 23 -9.50 22.91 12.35
N HIS A 24 -9.88 23.50 11.20
CA HIS A 24 -9.38 23.07 9.89
C HIS A 24 -8.36 24.00 9.24
N PHE A 25 -7.95 25.08 9.91
CA PHE A 25 -6.91 25.96 9.38
C PHE A 25 -5.61 25.20 9.01
N PRO A 26 -5.06 24.30 9.86
CA PRO A 26 -3.85 23.55 9.50
C PRO A 26 -4.04 22.64 8.28
N PHE A 27 -5.19 21.96 8.18
CA PHE A 27 -5.54 21.11 7.05
C PHE A 27 -5.52 21.90 5.74
N PHE A 28 -6.21 23.04 5.70
CA PHE A 28 -6.27 23.84 4.48
C PHE A 28 -4.96 24.57 4.19
N SER A 29 -4.21 25.01 5.21
CA SER A 29 -2.84 25.53 5.02
C SER A 29 -1.96 24.51 4.30
N PHE A 30 -2.01 23.24 4.72
CA PHE A 30 -1.30 22.17 4.03
C PHE A 30 -1.80 21.97 2.59
N ALA A 31 -3.11 21.94 2.36
CA ALA A 31 -3.68 21.77 1.02
C ALA A 31 -3.28 22.93 0.07
N PHE A 32 -3.37 24.19 0.52
CA PHE A 32 -2.99 25.36 -0.28
C PHE A 32 -1.50 25.38 -0.67
N ASN A 33 -0.63 24.85 0.20
CA ASN A 33 0.81 24.79 -0.07
C ASN A 33 1.22 23.63 -1.01
N ASN A 34 0.35 22.62 -1.18
CA ASN A 34 0.67 21.39 -1.91
C ASN A 34 -0.19 21.16 -3.16
N ILE A 35 -1.24 21.96 -3.36
CA ILE A 35 -2.02 22.03 -4.59
C ILE A 35 -1.63 23.31 -5.33
N ASP A 36 -1.52 23.27 -6.66
CA ASP A 36 -1.33 24.48 -7.46
C ASP A 36 -2.61 25.35 -7.45
N HIS A 37 -2.73 26.17 -6.41
CA HIS A 37 -3.84 27.09 -6.18
C HIS A 37 -3.94 28.23 -7.20
N LYS A 38 -2.96 28.36 -8.12
CA LYS A 38 -3.03 29.33 -9.23
C LYS A 38 -3.67 28.72 -10.48
N SER A 39 -3.66 27.40 -10.60
CA SER A 39 -4.34 26.69 -11.68
C SER A 39 -5.87 26.63 -11.46
N PHE A 40 -6.64 26.62 -12.55
CA PHE A 40 -8.09 26.44 -12.48
C PHE A 40 -8.48 25.12 -11.80
N SER A 41 -7.76 24.04 -12.12
CA SER A 41 -7.97 22.72 -11.51
C SER A 41 -7.72 22.74 -10.00
N GLY A 42 -6.63 23.37 -9.55
CA GLY A 42 -6.30 23.45 -8.13
C GLY A 42 -7.30 24.30 -7.33
N ILE A 43 -7.82 25.38 -7.91
CA ILE A 43 -8.90 26.17 -7.29
C ILE A 43 -10.15 25.31 -7.10
N ILE A 44 -10.56 24.55 -8.13
CA ILE A 44 -11.70 23.62 -8.04
C ILE A 44 -11.47 22.56 -6.97
N ALA A 45 -10.27 21.99 -6.90
CA ALA A 45 -9.92 20.98 -5.90
C ALA A 45 -10.08 21.53 -4.47
N ILE A 46 -9.54 22.73 -4.20
CA ILE A 46 -9.61 23.36 -2.88
C ILE A 46 -11.05 23.69 -2.49
N ILE A 47 -11.83 24.30 -3.40
CA ILE A 47 -13.25 24.61 -3.15
C ILE A 47 -14.03 23.32 -2.87
N SER A 48 -13.78 22.27 -3.65
CA SER A 48 -14.41 20.97 -3.47
C SER A 48 -14.07 20.34 -2.12
N LEU A 49 -12.80 20.41 -1.68
CA LEU A 49 -12.38 19.94 -0.36
C LEU A 49 -13.07 20.71 0.78
N ILE A 50 -13.24 22.03 0.65
CA ILE A 50 -13.98 22.85 1.62
C ILE A 50 -15.44 22.40 1.71
N ILE A 51 -16.12 22.28 0.56
CA ILE A 51 -17.53 21.86 0.49
C ILE A 51 -17.67 20.44 1.07
N LEU A 52 -16.79 19.52 0.68
CA LEU A 52 -16.82 18.14 1.16
C LEU A 52 -16.62 18.08 2.68
N MET A 53 -15.65 18.81 3.22
CA MET A 53 -15.41 18.88 4.67
C MET A 53 -16.65 19.37 5.43
N LEU A 54 -17.28 20.44 4.94
CA LEU A 54 -18.49 21.01 5.56
C LEU A 54 -19.69 20.04 5.48
N VAL A 55 -19.88 19.38 4.34
CA VAL A 55 -21.02 18.48 4.13
C VAL A 55 -20.85 17.17 4.88
N VAL A 56 -19.66 16.56 4.85
CA VAL A 56 -19.38 15.29 5.56
C VAL A 56 -19.50 15.48 7.07
N ASN A 57 -18.94 16.54 7.64
CA ASN A 57 -19.07 16.84 9.07
C ASN A 57 -20.54 17.11 9.47
N ALA A 58 -21.25 17.93 8.69
CA ALA A 58 -22.66 18.20 8.95
C ALA A 58 -23.50 16.92 8.85
N PHE A 59 -23.20 16.04 7.90
CA PHE A 59 -23.90 14.77 7.70
C PHE A 59 -23.62 13.78 8.83
N ALA A 60 -22.37 13.64 9.28
CA ALA A 60 -22.01 12.80 10.42
C ALA A 60 -22.76 13.25 11.69
N PHE A 61 -22.75 14.56 11.98
CA PHE A 61 -23.52 15.10 13.10
C PHE A 61 -25.02 14.88 12.89
N TYR A 62 -25.54 15.04 11.67
CA TYR A 62 -26.95 14.78 11.37
C TYR A 62 -27.38 13.36 11.73
N LEU A 63 -26.58 12.35 11.35
CA LEU A 63 -26.83 10.94 11.66
C LEU A 63 -26.85 10.70 13.18
N ILE A 64 -25.84 11.20 13.90
CA ILE A 64 -25.73 11.01 15.35
C ILE A 64 -26.92 11.66 16.08
N PHE A 65 -27.26 12.91 15.75
CA PHE A 65 -28.36 13.63 16.40
C PHE A 65 -29.75 13.07 16.05
N PHE A 66 -29.91 12.48 14.86
CA PHE A 66 -31.13 11.78 14.51
C PHE A 66 -31.32 10.52 15.36
N LEU A 67 -30.26 9.72 15.54
CA LEU A 67 -30.28 8.50 16.37
C LEU A 67 -30.53 8.82 17.85
N SER A 68 -29.79 9.77 18.41
CA SER A 68 -29.98 10.21 19.80
C SER A 68 -29.46 11.62 20.02
N ARG A 69 -30.37 12.51 20.45
CA ARG A 69 -30.01 13.91 20.77
C ARG A 69 -29.08 14.02 21.98
N PHE A 70 -29.27 13.14 22.98
CA PHE A 70 -28.44 13.14 24.18
C PHE A 70 -27.01 12.72 23.85
N VAL A 71 -26.87 11.58 23.13
CA VAL A 71 -25.56 11.09 22.67
C VAL A 71 -24.92 12.08 21.69
N GLY A 72 -25.69 12.67 20.78
CA GLY A 72 -25.20 13.68 19.84
C GLY A 72 -24.64 14.92 20.54
N LYS A 73 -25.34 15.45 21.56
CA LYS A 73 -24.81 16.56 22.37
C LYS A 73 -23.51 16.16 23.08
N PHE A 74 -23.51 15.00 23.73
CA PHE A 74 -22.33 14.51 24.44
C PHE A 74 -21.11 14.35 23.52
N LEU A 75 -21.26 13.64 22.40
CA LEU A 75 -20.19 13.40 21.44
C LEU A 75 -19.70 14.70 20.79
N LEU A 76 -20.59 15.63 20.45
CA LEU A 76 -20.17 16.88 19.82
C LEU A 76 -19.41 17.79 20.80
N VAL A 77 -19.81 17.85 22.07
CA VAL A 77 -19.05 18.54 23.12
C VAL A 77 -17.67 17.90 23.28
N LEU A 78 -17.63 16.56 23.36
CA LEU A 78 -16.38 15.82 23.46
C LEU A 78 -15.46 16.09 22.28
N PHE A 79 -15.98 16.09 21.05
CA PHE A 79 -15.21 16.43 19.85
C PHE A 79 -14.67 17.85 19.89
N PHE A 80 -15.45 18.85 20.28
CA PHE A 80 -14.94 20.23 20.35
C PHE A 80 -13.81 20.36 21.40
N ILE A 81 -13.89 19.64 22.52
CA ILE A 81 -12.82 19.62 23.53
C ILE A 81 -11.57 18.92 22.99
N ILE A 82 -11.69 17.71 22.44
CA ILE A 82 -10.54 16.96 21.92
C ILE A 82 -9.92 17.70 20.72
N ASN A 83 -10.72 18.27 19.82
CA ASN A 83 -10.23 19.08 18.70
C ASN A 83 -9.46 20.31 19.20
N ALA A 84 -9.89 20.97 20.27
CA ALA A 84 -9.16 22.08 20.85
C ALA A 84 -7.77 21.66 21.36
N ILE A 85 -7.68 20.50 22.00
CA ILE A 85 -6.40 19.91 22.43
C ILE A 85 -5.54 19.55 21.22
N ALA A 86 -6.10 18.79 20.25
CA ALA A 86 -5.39 18.35 19.06
C ALA A 86 -4.83 19.54 18.26
N VAL A 87 -5.64 20.57 18.01
CA VAL A 87 -5.24 21.76 17.26
C VAL A 87 -4.24 22.62 18.03
N TYR A 88 -4.26 22.63 19.37
CA TYR A 88 -3.19 23.23 20.16
C TYR A 88 -1.84 22.54 19.88
N PHE A 89 -1.81 21.21 19.87
CA PHE A 89 -0.58 20.45 19.61
C PHE A 89 -0.10 20.60 18.17
N ILE A 90 -1.02 20.58 17.19
CA ILE A 90 -0.72 20.85 15.79
C ILE A 90 -0.10 22.25 15.64
N ASN A 91 -0.73 23.29 16.20
CA ASN A 91 -0.26 24.67 16.01
C ASN A 91 0.99 25.04 16.80
N THR A 92 1.23 24.38 17.94
CA THR A 92 2.35 24.74 18.83
C THR A 92 3.58 23.89 18.57
N TYR A 93 3.39 22.62 18.23
CA TYR A 93 4.48 21.65 18.07
C TYR A 93 4.57 21.05 16.66
N ASN A 94 3.72 21.47 15.72
CA ASN A 94 3.64 20.94 14.36
C ASN A 94 3.45 19.41 14.32
N VAL A 95 2.79 18.86 15.34
CA VAL A 95 2.45 17.45 15.42
C VAL A 95 1.36 17.11 14.41
N ILE A 96 1.42 15.92 13.83
CA ILE A 96 0.36 15.33 13.01
C ILE A 96 -0.31 14.23 13.85
N ILE A 97 -1.63 14.23 13.92
CA ILE A 97 -2.38 13.25 14.73
C ILE A 97 -2.62 11.99 13.90
N ASP A 98 -1.52 11.32 13.53
CA ASP A 98 -1.52 10.03 12.83
C ASP A 98 -1.53 8.84 13.81
N GLU A 99 -1.50 7.61 13.28
CA GLU A 99 -1.48 6.38 14.07
C GLU A 99 -0.30 6.32 15.05
N SER A 100 0.89 6.81 14.65
CA SER A 100 2.07 6.82 15.52
C SER A 100 1.87 7.75 16.71
N MET A 101 1.30 8.94 16.47
CA MET A 101 1.01 9.89 17.54
C MET A 101 -0.05 9.37 18.49
N ILE A 102 -1.07 8.67 17.98
CA ILE A 102 -2.02 7.95 18.83
C ILE A 102 -1.33 6.90 19.70
N GLY A 103 -0.38 6.14 19.13
CA GLY A 103 0.47 5.22 19.89
C GLY A 103 1.21 5.92 21.03
N ASN A 104 1.80 7.08 20.78
CA ASN A 104 2.46 7.89 21.82
C ASN A 104 1.48 8.29 22.93
N VAL A 105 0.30 8.80 22.56
CA VAL A 105 -0.75 9.22 23.52
C VAL A 105 -1.26 8.05 24.36
N ILE A 106 -1.43 6.86 23.78
CA ILE A 106 -1.92 5.68 24.50
C ILE A 106 -0.85 5.11 25.45
N ASN A 107 0.43 5.18 25.08
CA ASN A 107 1.55 4.63 25.86
C ASN A 107 2.28 5.65 26.75
N THR A 108 1.82 6.90 26.78
CA THR A 108 2.42 7.96 27.60
C THR A 108 2.19 7.71 29.10
N ASN A 109 2.98 8.40 29.93
CA ASN A 109 2.84 8.38 31.38
C ASN A 109 2.52 9.79 31.95
N TYR A 110 2.23 9.86 33.24
CA TYR A 110 1.82 11.13 33.89
C TYR A 110 2.90 12.22 33.83
N GLU A 111 4.17 11.86 34.02
CA GLU A 111 5.28 12.82 33.99
C GLU A 111 5.42 13.44 32.59
N GLU A 112 5.36 12.61 31.55
CA GLU A 112 5.40 13.06 30.16
C GLU A 112 4.17 13.93 29.82
N ALA A 113 2.96 13.48 30.14
CA ALA A 113 1.74 14.21 29.82
C ALA A 113 1.62 15.57 30.55
N SER A 114 1.98 15.61 31.84
CA SER A 114 1.91 16.84 32.65
C SER A 114 2.92 17.90 32.21
N SER A 115 4.03 17.50 31.59
CA SER A 115 5.04 18.42 31.05
C SER A 115 4.51 19.34 29.93
N PHE A 116 3.44 18.92 29.23
CA PHE A 116 2.80 19.70 28.17
C PHE A 116 1.73 20.69 28.67
N PHE A 117 1.48 20.72 29.99
CA PHE A 117 0.50 21.64 30.57
C PHE A 117 0.94 23.09 30.39
N SER A 118 0.05 23.91 29.83
CA SER A 118 0.31 25.34 29.65
C SER A 118 -0.97 26.17 29.75
N ILE A 119 -0.84 27.43 30.14
CA ILE A 119 -1.97 28.38 30.16
C ILE A 119 -2.56 28.52 28.74
N LYS A 120 -1.72 28.44 27.70
CA LYS A 120 -2.16 28.49 26.30
C LYS A 120 -3.05 27.29 25.95
N LEU A 121 -2.73 26.08 26.40
CA LEU A 121 -3.58 24.90 26.24
C LEU A 121 -4.94 25.09 26.92
N ILE A 122 -4.97 25.63 28.14
CA ILE A 122 -6.21 25.94 28.86
C ILE A 122 -7.07 26.91 28.05
N LEU A 123 -6.46 27.97 27.49
CA LEU A 123 -7.18 28.94 26.65
C LEU A 123 -7.79 28.29 25.40
N TYR A 124 -7.06 27.39 24.73
CA TYR A 124 -7.61 26.62 23.60
C TYR A 124 -8.82 25.80 24.02
N ILE A 125 -8.72 25.04 25.12
CA ILE A 125 -9.81 24.21 25.64
C ILE A 125 -11.02 25.06 26.01
N ILE A 126 -10.83 26.20 26.69
CA ILE A 126 -11.95 27.07 27.10
C ILE A 126 -12.62 27.70 25.88
N LEU A 127 -11.85 28.34 25.01
CA LEU A 127 -12.38 29.14 23.91
C LEU A 127 -12.97 28.29 22.79
N LEU A 128 -12.30 27.19 22.43
CA LEU A 128 -12.69 26.36 21.29
C LEU A 128 -13.46 25.10 21.72
N GLY A 129 -13.35 24.66 22.97
CA GLY A 129 -14.03 23.50 23.51
C GLY A 129 -15.23 23.85 24.39
N VAL A 130 -14.96 24.43 25.56
CA VAL A 130 -15.96 24.63 26.63
C VAL A 130 -17.04 25.64 26.23
N ILE A 131 -16.67 26.81 25.69
CA ILE A 131 -17.64 27.84 25.30
C ILE A 131 -18.61 27.32 24.22
N PRO A 132 -18.14 26.73 23.09
CA PRO A 132 -19.02 26.07 22.13
C PRO A 132 -19.80 24.91 22.75
N GLY A 133 -19.18 24.15 23.67
CA GLY A 133 -19.82 23.04 24.38
C GLY A 133 -21.04 23.49 25.20
N ILE A 134 -20.93 24.61 25.93
CA ILE A 134 -22.05 25.21 26.67
C ILE A 134 -23.18 25.59 25.72
N TYR A 135 -22.87 26.15 24.54
CA TYR A 135 -23.86 26.47 23.52
C TYR A 135 -24.58 25.20 23.01
N ILE A 136 -23.83 24.14 22.70
CA ILE A 136 -24.38 22.84 22.26
C ILE A 136 -25.34 22.25 23.31
N ILE A 137 -24.95 22.28 24.59
CA ILE A 137 -25.75 21.74 25.68
C ILE A 137 -27.05 22.54 25.85
N LYS A 138 -26.97 23.87 25.83
CA LYS A 138 -28.13 24.76 26.04
C LYS A 138 -29.13 24.77 24.88
N MET A 139 -28.71 24.44 23.66
CA MET A 139 -29.58 24.49 22.49
C MET A 139 -30.71 23.45 22.55
N LYS A 140 -31.97 23.85 22.33
CA LYS A 140 -33.06 22.89 22.13
C LYS A 140 -33.12 22.48 20.66
N ILE A 141 -33.00 21.18 20.41
CA ILE A 141 -32.89 20.61 19.07
C ILE A 141 -34.16 19.84 18.74
N ILE A 142 -34.82 20.26 17.66
CA ILE A 142 -36.04 19.65 17.14
C ILE A 142 -35.66 18.68 16.03
N ASN A 143 -36.03 17.41 16.20
CA ASN A 143 -35.78 16.37 15.20
C ASN A 143 -36.76 16.48 14.03
N VAL A 144 -36.34 15.92 12.90
CA VAL A 144 -37.19 15.77 11.72
C VAL A 144 -37.88 14.41 11.74
N THR A 145 -38.94 14.27 10.94
CA THR A 145 -39.60 12.98 10.71
C THR A 145 -38.68 11.99 10.00
N LEU A 146 -38.89 10.69 10.20
CA LEU A 146 -38.10 9.63 9.55
C LEU A 146 -38.08 9.77 8.01
N LYS A 147 -39.22 10.08 7.39
CA LYS A 147 -39.30 10.33 5.95
C LYS A 147 -38.36 11.45 5.50
N ARG A 148 -38.34 12.57 6.23
CA ARG A 148 -37.48 13.71 5.91
C ARG A 148 -36.00 13.40 6.18
N PHE A 149 -35.72 12.62 7.22
CA PHE A 149 -34.39 12.09 7.47
C PHE A 149 -33.87 11.25 6.32
N LEU A 150 -34.63 10.24 5.89
CA LEU A 150 -34.23 9.37 4.78
C LEU A 150 -33.99 10.16 3.49
N ILE A 151 -34.91 11.08 3.13
CA ILE A 151 -34.75 11.92 1.93
C ILE A 151 -33.48 12.79 2.04
N THR A 152 -33.28 13.47 3.16
CA THR A 152 -32.12 14.36 3.36
C THR A 152 -30.82 13.56 3.32
N SER A 153 -30.78 12.39 3.96
CA SER A 153 -29.62 11.50 3.97
C SER A 153 -29.30 10.94 2.58
N SER A 154 -30.31 10.48 1.83
CA SER A 154 -30.11 9.98 0.46
C SER A 154 -29.61 11.07 -0.48
N LEU A 155 -30.18 12.27 -0.42
CA LEU A 155 -29.72 13.40 -1.25
C LEU A 155 -28.30 13.85 -0.86
N THR A 156 -27.97 13.83 0.43
CA THR A 156 -26.63 14.20 0.92
C THR A 156 -25.58 13.16 0.48
N LEU A 157 -25.89 11.86 0.59
CA LEU A 157 -25.02 10.79 0.10
C LEU A 157 -24.81 10.87 -1.42
N LEU A 158 -25.87 11.12 -2.18
CA LEU A 158 -25.77 11.32 -3.63
C LEU A 158 -24.88 12.54 -3.96
N PHE A 159 -25.06 13.64 -3.24
CA PHE A 159 -24.23 14.84 -3.42
C PHE A 159 -22.75 14.57 -3.09
N ILE A 160 -22.46 13.87 -1.99
CA ILE A 160 -21.10 13.47 -1.62
C ILE A 160 -20.49 12.58 -2.73
N ALA A 161 -21.23 11.60 -3.23
CA ALA A 161 -20.77 10.70 -4.29
C ALA A 161 -20.48 11.45 -5.60
N ILE A 162 -21.36 12.36 -6.02
CA ILE A 162 -21.16 13.22 -7.21
C ILE A 162 -19.92 14.09 -7.03
N LEU A 163 -19.77 14.73 -5.86
CA LEU A 163 -18.63 15.61 -5.59
C LEU A 163 -17.31 14.84 -5.55
N ALA A 164 -17.31 13.66 -4.93
CA ALA A 164 -16.15 12.77 -4.90
C ALA A 164 -15.74 12.33 -6.31
N PHE A 165 -16.70 11.91 -7.14
CA PHE A 165 -16.47 11.53 -8.53
C PHE A 165 -16.00 12.70 -9.39
N ALA A 166 -16.59 13.89 -9.21
CA ALA A 166 -16.15 15.11 -9.91
C ALA A 166 -14.70 15.51 -9.56
N ASN A 167 -14.17 15.04 -8.44
CA ASN A 167 -12.78 15.26 -8.01
C ASN A 167 -11.87 14.04 -8.24
N ALA A 168 -12.27 13.07 -9.07
CA ALA A 168 -11.51 11.84 -9.33
C ALA A 168 -10.08 12.10 -9.84
N SER A 169 -9.87 13.17 -10.62
CA SER A 169 -8.54 13.57 -11.10
C SER A 169 -7.55 13.89 -9.98
N HIS A 170 -8.04 14.28 -8.79
CA HIS A 170 -7.21 14.66 -7.64
C HIS A 170 -7.03 13.54 -6.61
N TRP A 171 -7.63 12.36 -6.82
CA TRP A 171 -7.56 11.26 -5.85
C TRP A 171 -6.13 10.78 -5.59
N LEU A 172 -5.26 10.75 -6.61
CA LEU A 172 -3.85 10.38 -6.46
C LEU A 172 -3.08 11.35 -5.55
N TRP A 173 -3.37 12.63 -5.65
CA TRP A 173 -2.78 13.63 -4.76
C TRP A 173 -3.28 13.46 -3.32
N ILE A 174 -4.59 13.20 -3.13
CA ILE A 174 -5.16 12.95 -1.81
C ILE A 174 -4.55 11.69 -1.19
N ASP A 175 -4.41 10.61 -1.97
CA ASP A 175 -3.84 9.33 -1.52
C ASP A 175 -2.37 9.48 -1.11
N LYS A 176 -1.56 10.12 -1.95
CA LYS A 176 -0.15 10.43 -1.64
C LYS A 176 0.01 11.21 -0.34
N ASN A 177 -0.94 12.09 -0.04
CA ASN A 177 -0.93 12.94 1.16
C ASN A 177 -1.88 12.45 2.26
N SER A 178 -2.40 11.22 2.15
CA SER A 178 -3.49 10.70 2.99
C SER A 178 -3.15 10.69 4.47
N LYS A 179 -1.92 10.31 4.84
CA LYS A 179 -1.43 10.35 6.24
C LYS A 179 -1.49 11.76 6.82
N GLN A 180 -1.00 12.74 6.08
CA GLN A 180 -0.98 14.14 6.51
C GLN A 180 -2.41 14.71 6.60
N LEU A 181 -3.19 14.55 5.53
CA LEU A 181 -4.56 15.05 5.47
C LEU A 181 -5.44 14.40 6.55
N GLY A 182 -5.34 13.08 6.71
CA GLY A 182 -6.03 12.32 7.74
C GLY A 182 -5.63 12.79 9.14
N GLY A 183 -4.35 13.01 9.41
CA GLY A 183 -3.86 13.50 10.70
C GLY A 183 -4.24 14.94 11.04
N LEU A 184 -4.70 15.73 10.06
CA LEU A 184 -5.12 17.13 10.23
C LEU A 184 -6.65 17.33 10.17
N ALA A 185 -7.42 16.33 9.72
CA ALA A 185 -8.87 16.44 9.57
C ALA A 185 -9.60 16.17 10.89
N MET A 186 -10.10 17.20 11.57
CA MET A 186 -10.79 17.05 12.87
C MET A 186 -12.30 16.77 12.68
N PRO A 187 -12.95 15.91 13.50
CA PRO A 187 -12.42 15.04 14.56
C PRO A 187 -11.92 13.67 14.04
N TRP A 188 -11.85 13.50 12.72
CA TRP A 188 -11.57 12.22 12.06
C TRP A 188 -10.16 11.70 12.33
N SER A 189 -9.18 12.60 12.49
CA SER A 189 -7.78 12.29 12.74
C SER A 189 -7.60 11.30 13.88
N TYR A 190 -8.01 11.65 15.09
CA TYR A 190 -7.88 10.74 16.23
C TYR A 190 -8.95 9.64 16.21
N SER A 191 -10.17 9.92 15.74
CA SER A 191 -11.26 8.92 15.78
C SER A 191 -10.98 7.71 14.89
N VAL A 192 -10.44 7.96 13.69
CA VAL A 192 -10.04 6.92 12.74
C VAL A 192 -8.68 6.33 13.14
N ASN A 193 -7.67 7.15 13.46
CA ASN A 193 -6.34 6.63 13.78
C ASN A 193 -6.29 5.80 15.09
N ILE A 194 -7.17 6.06 16.07
CA ILE A 194 -7.35 5.15 17.23
C ILE A 194 -7.85 3.77 16.78
N SER A 195 -8.84 3.74 15.88
CA SER A 195 -9.37 2.48 15.37
C SER A 195 -8.31 1.73 14.56
N LEU A 196 -7.57 2.44 13.69
CA LEU A 196 -6.46 1.87 12.90
C LEU A 196 -5.35 1.33 13.80
N TYR A 197 -4.93 2.08 14.83
CA TYR A 197 -3.93 1.64 15.80
C TYR A 197 -4.29 0.29 16.41
N TYR A 198 -5.51 0.14 16.95
CA TYR A 198 -5.92 -1.14 17.55
C TYR A 198 -6.08 -2.27 16.53
N ILE A 199 -6.58 -1.97 15.31
CA ILE A 199 -6.69 -2.96 14.23
C ILE A 199 -5.30 -3.47 13.85
N HIS A 200 -4.33 -2.57 13.61
CA HIS A 200 -2.97 -2.94 13.24
C HIS A 200 -2.24 -3.65 14.39
N GLN A 201 -2.44 -3.24 15.65
CA GLN A 201 -1.91 -3.97 16.81
C GLN A 201 -2.51 -5.37 16.91
N HIS A 202 -3.81 -5.54 16.63
CA HIS A 202 -4.42 -6.86 16.60
C HIS A 202 -3.87 -7.73 15.46
N GLN A 203 -3.71 -7.17 14.26
CA GLN A 203 -3.12 -7.85 13.11
C GLN A 203 -1.67 -8.28 13.38
N LYS A 204 -0.84 -7.41 13.96
CA LYS A 204 0.53 -7.75 14.37
C LYS A 204 0.60 -8.88 15.39
N ASN A 205 -0.42 -9.01 16.24
CA ASN A 205 -0.49 -10.05 17.27
C ASN A 205 -1.19 -11.33 16.79
N LYS A 206 -1.70 -11.37 15.54
CA LYS A 206 -2.31 -12.58 14.97
C LYS A 206 -1.21 -13.60 14.70
N LYS A 207 -1.31 -14.76 15.33
CA LYS A 207 -0.36 -15.87 15.12
C LYS A 207 -0.72 -16.63 13.86
N GLU A 208 0.28 -16.96 13.06
CA GLU A 208 0.14 -17.85 11.91
C GLU A 208 -0.15 -19.30 12.36
N ILE A 209 -0.91 -20.01 11.53
CA ILE A 209 -1.12 -21.45 11.64
C ILE A 209 0.09 -22.13 11.01
N LEU A 210 0.92 -22.77 11.84
CA LEU A 210 2.12 -23.46 11.37
C LEU A 210 1.73 -24.62 10.45
N LEU A 211 2.46 -24.74 9.34
CA LEU A 211 2.32 -25.87 8.43
C LEU A 211 2.99 -27.13 9.05
N PRO A 212 2.56 -28.35 8.67
CA PRO A 212 3.23 -29.58 9.10
C PRO A 212 4.72 -29.59 8.76
N ASP A 213 5.56 -30.22 9.60
CA ASP A 213 7.01 -30.27 9.36
C ASP A 213 7.37 -30.89 8.00
N ALA A 214 8.47 -30.39 7.43
CA ALA A 214 9.04 -30.84 6.17
C ALA A 214 10.47 -31.37 6.36
N THR A 215 10.92 -32.17 5.40
CA THR A 215 12.28 -32.76 5.41
C THR A 215 12.98 -32.56 4.08
N ILE A 216 14.29 -32.28 4.12
CA ILE A 216 15.12 -32.18 2.92
C ILE A 216 15.53 -33.60 2.49
N LYS A 217 15.31 -33.94 1.21
CA LYS A 217 15.51 -35.31 0.69
C LYS A 217 16.92 -35.64 0.24
N ASP A 218 17.72 -34.65 -0.11
CA ASP A 218 19.05 -34.85 -0.65
C ASP A 218 20.03 -33.75 -0.20
N ASN A 219 21.31 -33.96 -0.46
CA ASN A 219 22.38 -33.03 -0.14
C ASN A 219 22.89 -32.25 -1.37
N GLU A 220 22.22 -32.35 -2.52
CA GLU A 220 22.60 -31.60 -3.71
C GLU A 220 22.41 -30.11 -3.46
N LYS A 221 23.41 -29.29 -3.79
CA LYS A 221 23.28 -27.85 -3.62
C LYS A 221 22.27 -27.31 -4.61
N SER A 222 21.23 -26.64 -4.11
CA SER A 222 20.26 -25.95 -4.96
C SER A 222 19.84 -24.60 -4.39
N VAL A 223 19.64 -23.65 -5.29
CA VAL A 223 19.23 -22.28 -4.97
C VAL A 223 18.05 -21.89 -5.84
N VAL A 224 17.04 -21.29 -5.21
CA VAL A 224 15.95 -20.61 -5.91
C VAL A 224 16.00 -19.14 -5.55
N VAL A 225 15.99 -18.28 -6.56
CA VAL A 225 15.75 -16.84 -6.40
C VAL A 225 14.31 -16.55 -6.81
N LEU A 226 13.45 -16.24 -5.85
CA LEU A 226 12.11 -15.73 -6.08
C LEU A 226 12.17 -14.20 -6.15
N VAL A 227 11.94 -13.64 -7.33
CA VAL A 227 11.79 -12.20 -7.53
C VAL A 227 10.31 -11.86 -7.51
N ILE A 228 9.88 -11.14 -6.48
CA ILE A 228 8.51 -10.63 -6.37
C ILE A 228 8.48 -9.26 -7.03
N GLY A 229 7.86 -9.21 -8.20
CA GLY A 229 7.58 -8.00 -8.96
C GLY A 229 6.49 -7.17 -8.30
N GLU A 230 6.51 -5.87 -8.57
CA GLU A 230 5.55 -4.90 -8.08
C GLU A 230 4.90 -4.18 -9.27
N SER A 231 3.58 -4.27 -9.37
CA SER A 231 2.75 -3.57 -10.38
C SER A 231 3.12 -3.86 -11.85
N ALA A 232 3.85 -4.94 -12.13
CA ALA A 232 4.25 -5.32 -13.49
C ALA A 232 3.10 -6.07 -14.19
N ARG A 233 2.58 -5.54 -15.30
CA ARG A 233 1.47 -6.15 -16.07
C ARG A 233 1.98 -6.88 -17.30
N LYS A 234 1.43 -8.06 -17.57
CA LYS A 234 1.84 -8.96 -18.66
C LYS A 234 1.85 -8.26 -20.03
N GLN A 235 0.84 -7.43 -20.28
CA GLN A 235 0.60 -6.77 -21.57
C GLN A 235 1.77 -5.91 -22.06
N ASN A 236 2.67 -5.44 -21.17
CA ASN A 236 3.77 -4.55 -21.52
C ASN A 236 5.13 -5.26 -21.61
N PHE A 237 5.16 -6.59 -21.54
CA PHE A 237 6.36 -7.40 -21.74
C PHE A 237 6.44 -7.89 -23.20
N SER A 238 7.53 -7.57 -23.91
CA SER A 238 7.75 -8.05 -25.29
C SER A 238 7.85 -9.58 -25.36
N LEU A 239 8.23 -10.25 -24.27
CA LEU A 239 8.19 -11.71 -24.15
C LEU A 239 6.79 -12.29 -24.40
N TYR A 240 5.73 -11.54 -24.09
CA TYR A 240 4.34 -11.96 -24.28
C TYR A 240 3.70 -11.35 -25.55
N GLY A 241 4.51 -10.80 -26.46
CA GLY A 241 4.04 -10.24 -27.73
C GLY A 241 3.72 -8.74 -27.71
N TYR A 242 4.14 -8.00 -26.68
CA TYR A 242 4.03 -6.54 -26.68
C TYR A 242 4.84 -5.93 -27.84
N GLY A 243 4.27 -4.95 -28.53
CA GLY A 243 4.85 -4.39 -29.76
C GLY A 243 6.12 -3.55 -29.57
N ARG A 244 6.46 -3.17 -28.34
CA ARG A 244 7.70 -2.45 -28.00
C ARG A 244 8.68 -3.39 -27.34
N ASN A 245 9.97 -3.26 -27.66
CA ASN A 245 11.01 -4.17 -27.16
C ASN A 245 11.42 -3.86 -25.70
N THR A 246 10.56 -4.20 -24.74
CA THR A 246 10.78 -3.98 -23.31
C THR A 246 11.67 -5.04 -22.65
N ASN A 247 11.80 -6.24 -23.25
CA ASN A 247 12.61 -7.34 -22.71
C ASN A 247 13.74 -7.77 -23.66
N SER A 248 14.67 -6.85 -23.93
CA SER A 248 15.73 -7.05 -24.92
C SER A 248 16.85 -8.02 -24.50
N LEU A 249 17.05 -8.19 -23.19
CA LEU A 249 18.07 -9.07 -22.59
C LEU A 249 17.50 -10.47 -22.35
N LEU A 250 16.34 -10.58 -21.69
CA LEU A 250 15.72 -11.87 -21.39
C LEU A 250 15.34 -12.65 -22.65
N SER A 251 14.91 -11.97 -23.72
CA SER A 251 14.59 -12.62 -25.01
C SER A 251 15.79 -13.32 -25.68
N LYS A 252 17.02 -12.95 -25.31
CA LYS A 252 18.27 -13.57 -25.79
C LYS A 252 18.90 -14.51 -24.76
N THR A 253 18.34 -14.56 -23.55
CA THR A 253 18.88 -15.38 -22.46
C THR A 253 18.35 -16.80 -22.61
N GLN A 254 19.26 -17.78 -22.71
CA GLN A 254 18.90 -19.19 -22.80
C GLN A 254 18.19 -19.68 -21.54
N ASN A 255 17.31 -20.68 -21.72
CA ASN A 255 16.49 -21.30 -20.66
C ASN A 255 15.59 -20.32 -19.89
N VAL A 256 15.18 -19.22 -20.53
CA VAL A 256 14.11 -18.35 -20.03
C VAL A 256 12.78 -18.82 -20.61
N PHE A 257 11.82 -19.06 -19.74
CA PHE A 257 10.47 -19.48 -20.06
C PHE A 257 9.47 -18.49 -19.45
N HIS A 258 8.31 -18.34 -20.07
CA HIS A 258 7.25 -17.46 -19.57
C HIS A 258 5.90 -18.16 -19.69
N PHE A 259 4.98 -17.83 -18.78
CA PHE A 259 3.68 -18.48 -18.67
C PHE A 259 2.57 -17.45 -18.53
N ASP A 260 1.40 -17.77 -19.07
CA ASP A 260 0.21 -16.96 -18.78
C ASP A 260 -0.11 -17.09 -17.29
N ALA A 261 -0.33 -15.97 -16.59
CA ALA A 261 -0.65 -16.01 -15.18
C ALA A 261 -1.59 -14.89 -14.76
N THR A 262 -2.34 -15.14 -13.69
CA THR A 262 -3.18 -14.15 -13.03
C THR A 262 -2.87 -14.03 -11.56
N SER A 263 -2.90 -12.82 -11.01
CA SER A 263 -2.80 -12.57 -9.57
C SER A 263 -4.11 -12.88 -8.85
N CYS A 264 -4.01 -13.25 -7.56
CA CYS A 264 -5.18 -13.47 -6.71
C CYS A 264 -5.83 -12.17 -6.21
N ALA A 265 -5.16 -11.04 -6.42
CA ALA A 265 -5.55 -9.72 -5.94
C ALA A 265 -4.92 -8.64 -6.83
N THR A 266 -5.33 -7.41 -6.63
CA THR A 266 -4.91 -6.23 -7.40
C THR A 266 -4.11 -5.24 -6.55
N TYR A 267 -3.61 -5.65 -5.40
CA TYR A 267 -2.84 -4.82 -4.48
C TYR A 267 -1.79 -5.65 -3.73
N THR A 268 -0.67 -5.02 -3.37
CA THR A 268 0.57 -5.66 -2.91
C THR A 268 0.36 -6.63 -1.75
N THR A 269 -0.28 -6.22 -0.66
CA THR A 269 -0.36 -7.05 0.56
C THR A 269 -1.06 -8.39 0.34
N ALA A 270 -2.11 -8.43 -0.49
CA ALA A 270 -2.77 -9.68 -0.84
C ALA A 270 -2.01 -10.44 -1.95
N GLY A 271 -1.48 -9.75 -2.96
CA GLY A 271 -0.70 -10.38 -4.03
C GLY A 271 0.55 -11.10 -3.51
N VAL A 272 1.34 -10.42 -2.67
CA VAL A 272 2.52 -10.99 -2.00
C VAL A 272 2.13 -12.16 -1.10
N LYS A 273 1.04 -12.04 -0.31
CA LYS A 273 0.53 -13.16 0.50
C LYS A 273 0.24 -14.39 -0.38
N CYS A 274 -0.48 -14.24 -1.48
CA CYS A 274 -0.81 -15.36 -2.37
C CYS A 274 0.40 -16.02 -3.04
N ILE A 275 1.44 -15.26 -3.38
CA ILE A 275 2.69 -15.81 -3.89
C ILE A 275 3.36 -16.73 -2.85
N LEU A 276 3.24 -16.39 -1.57
CA LEU A 276 3.94 -17.06 -0.48
C LEU A 276 3.11 -18.11 0.25
N GLU A 277 1.82 -18.25 -0.07
CA GLU A 277 0.93 -19.21 0.57
C GLU A 277 0.78 -20.51 -0.22
N HIS A 278 0.67 -21.62 0.52
CA HIS A 278 0.55 -22.96 -0.05
C HIS A 278 -0.79 -23.18 -0.77
N ALA A 279 -1.84 -22.47 -0.39
CA ALA A 279 -3.17 -22.60 -0.97
C ALA A 279 -3.92 -21.27 -0.86
N ASN A 280 -4.97 -21.11 -1.69
CA ASN A 280 -5.85 -19.95 -1.61
C ASN A 280 -6.86 -20.16 -0.45
N THR A 281 -6.60 -19.50 0.68
CA THR A 281 -7.41 -19.61 1.89
C THR A 281 -7.45 -18.29 2.66
N ASP A 282 -8.55 -18.05 3.37
CA ASP A 282 -8.73 -16.90 4.27
C ASP A 282 -7.95 -17.08 5.59
N ASP A 283 -7.51 -18.31 5.88
CA ASP A 283 -6.69 -18.61 7.04
C ASP A 283 -5.29 -18.00 6.91
N LEU A 284 -4.71 -17.61 8.06
CA LEU A 284 -3.34 -17.10 8.11
C LEU A 284 -2.38 -18.26 8.33
N TYR A 285 -2.02 -18.97 7.28
CA TYR A 285 -1.00 -20.02 7.37
C TYR A 285 0.42 -19.44 7.33
N GLU A 286 1.37 -20.23 7.84
CA GLU A 286 2.79 -19.93 7.73
C GLU A 286 3.21 -19.79 6.25
N ILE A 287 3.89 -18.68 5.95
CA ILE A 287 4.33 -18.35 4.60
C ILE A 287 5.60 -19.13 4.21
N LEU A 288 5.82 -19.32 2.90
CA LEU A 288 6.95 -20.05 2.31
C LEU A 288 8.33 -19.77 2.98
N PRO A 289 8.78 -18.51 3.16
CA PRO A 289 10.08 -18.25 3.79
C PRO A 289 10.16 -18.70 5.24
N ASN A 290 9.11 -18.46 6.03
CA ASN A 290 9.04 -18.88 7.43
C ASN A 290 9.09 -20.41 7.50
N TYR A 291 8.26 -21.05 6.67
CA TYR A 291 8.16 -22.50 6.57
C TYR A 291 9.49 -23.16 6.21
N LEU A 292 10.17 -22.67 5.18
CA LEU A 292 11.45 -23.23 4.75
C LEU A 292 12.58 -22.95 5.74
N TYR A 293 12.62 -21.75 6.33
CA TYR A 293 13.61 -21.41 7.35
C TYR A 293 13.49 -22.32 8.57
N ARG A 294 12.26 -22.54 9.05
CA ARG A 294 11.97 -23.47 10.16
C ARG A 294 12.36 -24.91 9.82
N ASN A 295 12.24 -25.31 8.54
CA ASN A 295 12.60 -26.63 8.03
C ASN A 295 14.02 -26.70 7.43
N ASN A 296 14.96 -25.93 8.01
CA ASN A 296 16.42 -26.08 7.80
C ASN A 296 16.95 -25.67 6.42
N VAL A 297 16.18 -24.90 5.66
CA VAL A 297 16.64 -24.21 4.43
C VAL A 297 17.24 -22.86 4.80
N GLU A 298 18.32 -22.44 4.12
CA GLU A 298 18.81 -21.07 4.23
C GLU A 298 17.83 -20.14 3.51
N VAL A 299 17.29 -19.15 4.22
CA VAL A 299 16.35 -18.19 3.64
C VAL A 299 16.89 -16.79 3.79
N ILE A 300 17.03 -16.09 2.67
CA ILE A 300 17.48 -14.71 2.57
C ILE A 300 16.34 -13.88 1.99
N TRP A 301 15.89 -12.85 2.69
CA TRP A 301 14.89 -11.90 2.21
C TRP A 301 15.51 -10.52 2.09
N ARG A 302 15.45 -9.95 0.88
CA ARG A 302 15.89 -8.59 0.60
C ARG A 302 14.75 -7.81 -0.04
N THR A 303 14.43 -6.63 0.49
CA THR A 303 13.30 -5.83 0.01
C THR A 303 13.60 -4.35 -0.14
N THR A 304 13.14 -3.76 -1.24
CA THR A 304 12.98 -2.31 -1.41
C THR A 304 11.51 -1.88 -1.36
N ASN A 305 10.61 -2.84 -1.14
CA ASN A 305 9.17 -2.64 -1.05
C ASN A 305 8.64 -3.05 0.34
N TRP A 306 7.32 -3.02 0.51
CA TRP A 306 6.61 -3.33 1.74
C TRP A 306 5.39 -4.21 1.43
N GLY A 307 4.72 -4.71 2.47
CA GLY A 307 3.46 -5.43 2.34
C GLY A 307 3.57 -6.94 2.44
N GLU A 308 4.78 -7.47 2.66
CA GLU A 308 4.96 -8.86 3.03
C GLU A 308 4.27 -9.19 4.38
N PRO A 309 3.69 -10.39 4.53
CA PRO A 309 3.28 -10.89 5.84
C PRO A 309 4.49 -10.99 6.79
N PRO A 310 4.27 -11.10 8.12
CA PRO A 310 5.37 -11.18 9.08
C PRO A 310 6.41 -12.25 8.73
N VAL A 311 7.65 -11.82 8.49
CA VAL A 311 8.77 -12.71 8.15
C VAL A 311 9.58 -13.05 9.40
N HIS A 312 9.76 -14.34 9.67
CA HIS A 312 10.41 -14.89 10.85
C HIS A 312 11.69 -15.64 10.50
N ILE A 313 12.61 -14.97 9.79
CA ILE A 313 13.89 -15.52 9.37
C ILE A 313 15.07 -14.70 9.90
N LYS A 314 16.26 -15.29 9.93
CA LYS A 314 17.47 -14.59 10.38
C LYS A 314 17.93 -13.52 9.40
N ASN A 315 17.93 -13.81 8.10
CA ASN A 315 18.54 -12.98 7.07
C ASN A 315 17.50 -12.11 6.34
N TYR A 316 16.82 -11.25 7.09
CA TYR A 316 15.91 -10.24 6.54
C TYR A 316 16.61 -8.88 6.45
N GLN A 317 16.62 -8.27 5.26
CA GLN A 317 17.28 -6.99 5.00
C GLN A 317 16.37 -6.07 4.19
N ASN A 318 16.03 -4.90 4.74
CA ASN A 318 15.33 -3.84 4.01
C ASN A 318 16.33 -2.94 3.26
N LYS A 319 15.80 -1.98 2.50
CA LYS A 319 16.59 -1.00 1.74
C LYS A 319 17.66 -0.33 2.60
N ASP A 320 17.29 0.17 3.79
CA ASP A 320 18.21 0.89 4.67
C ASP A 320 19.41 0.03 5.09
N ALA A 321 19.16 -1.22 5.47
CA ALA A 321 20.22 -2.16 5.83
C ALA A 321 21.16 -2.48 4.65
N LEU A 322 20.61 -2.59 3.43
CA LEU A 322 21.38 -2.89 2.23
C LEU A 322 22.21 -1.68 1.75
N MET A 323 21.68 -0.47 1.90
CA MET A 323 22.36 0.76 1.50
C MET A 323 23.65 1.03 2.29
N LEU A 324 23.75 0.58 3.55
CA LEU A 324 24.94 0.78 4.39
C LEU A 324 26.24 0.29 3.73
N ASN A 325 26.16 -0.75 2.91
CA ASN A 325 27.31 -1.37 2.25
C ASN A 325 27.27 -1.25 0.71
N CYS A 326 26.37 -0.44 0.16
CA CYS A 326 26.21 -0.29 -1.29
C CYS A 326 26.93 0.95 -1.80
N LYS A 327 27.61 0.84 -2.94
CA LYS A 327 28.30 1.94 -3.61
C LYS A 327 27.88 2.03 -5.09
N GLY A 328 27.69 3.24 -5.58
CA GLY A 328 27.31 3.52 -6.97
C GLY A 328 25.84 3.95 -7.12
N GLU A 329 25.49 4.40 -8.32
CA GLU A 329 24.16 4.98 -8.60
C GLU A 329 23.04 3.95 -8.53
N GLY A 330 23.32 2.68 -8.86
CA GLY A 330 22.35 1.57 -8.78
C GLY A 330 21.79 1.34 -7.37
N CYS A 331 22.52 1.75 -6.32
CA CYS A 331 22.09 1.61 -4.93
C CYS A 331 20.85 2.43 -4.56
N ASN A 332 20.53 3.47 -5.34
CA ASN A 332 19.33 4.27 -5.13
C ASN A 332 18.06 3.56 -5.64
N TYR A 333 18.24 2.53 -6.46
CA TYR A 333 17.20 1.75 -7.12
C TYR A 333 17.26 0.28 -6.67
N ASP A 334 16.43 -0.57 -7.27
CA ASP A 334 16.31 -1.97 -6.84
C ASP A 334 17.56 -2.84 -7.07
N GLU A 335 18.53 -2.39 -7.87
CA GLU A 335 19.85 -3.02 -7.97
C GLU A 335 20.54 -3.19 -6.61
N VAL A 336 20.20 -2.36 -5.60
CA VAL A 336 20.68 -2.52 -4.22
C VAL A 336 20.41 -3.91 -3.63
N LEU A 337 19.34 -4.59 -4.10
CA LEU A 337 18.98 -5.94 -3.69
C LEU A 337 20.04 -6.99 -4.07
N LEU A 338 20.80 -6.74 -5.14
CA LEU A 338 21.83 -7.65 -5.66
C LEU A 338 23.19 -7.46 -4.97
N ASN A 339 23.39 -6.36 -4.24
CA ASN A 339 24.68 -6.03 -3.64
C ASN A 339 25.19 -7.13 -2.69
N GLY A 340 26.31 -7.77 -3.04
CA GLY A 340 26.91 -8.87 -2.28
C GLY A 340 26.03 -10.12 -2.14
N LEU A 341 24.97 -10.26 -2.96
CA LEU A 341 24.03 -11.37 -2.86
C LEU A 341 24.69 -12.71 -3.15
N LYS A 342 25.44 -12.79 -4.25
CA LYS A 342 26.17 -13.99 -4.68
C LYS A 342 27.12 -14.49 -3.58
N ASP A 343 27.89 -13.59 -2.98
CA ASP A 343 28.83 -13.93 -1.91
C ASP A 343 28.09 -14.46 -0.66
N GLN A 344 26.93 -13.88 -0.33
CA GLN A 344 26.09 -14.37 0.77
C GLN A 344 25.54 -15.77 0.49
N ILE A 345 25.13 -16.07 -0.74
CA ILE A 345 24.69 -17.41 -1.14
C ILE A 345 25.85 -18.42 -1.00
N LEU A 346 27.04 -18.08 -1.52
CA LEU A 346 28.23 -18.92 -1.43
C LEU A 346 28.71 -19.15 0.00
N ALA A 347 28.50 -18.17 0.90
CA ALA A 347 28.85 -18.28 2.31
C ALA A 347 27.88 -19.16 3.12
N SER A 348 26.74 -19.57 2.55
CA SER A 348 25.80 -20.44 3.27
C SER A 348 26.41 -21.81 3.56
N LYS A 349 26.14 -22.31 4.76
CA LYS A 349 26.51 -23.67 5.18
C LYS A 349 25.40 -24.70 4.89
N LYS A 350 24.25 -24.26 4.35
CA LYS A 350 23.13 -25.13 3.98
C LYS A 350 23.23 -25.44 2.48
N ASN A 351 22.80 -26.65 2.11
CA ASN A 351 22.77 -27.04 0.70
C ASN A 351 21.56 -26.48 -0.04
N LYS A 352 20.48 -26.11 0.68
CA LYS A 352 19.25 -25.57 0.11
C LYS A 352 19.14 -24.09 0.47
N VAL A 353 19.01 -23.24 -0.54
CA VAL A 353 18.93 -21.79 -0.37
C VAL A 353 17.70 -21.24 -1.09
N LEU A 354 16.84 -20.52 -0.37
CA LEU A 354 15.82 -19.66 -0.96
C LEU A 354 16.25 -18.20 -0.78
N VAL A 355 16.32 -17.47 -1.88
CA VAL A 355 16.48 -16.02 -1.88
C VAL A 355 15.17 -15.40 -2.34
N ILE A 356 14.67 -14.42 -1.61
CA ILE A 356 13.53 -13.62 -2.02
C ILE A 356 13.99 -12.18 -2.23
N LEU A 357 13.75 -11.67 -3.43
CA LEU A 357 14.02 -10.29 -3.83
C LEU A 357 12.66 -9.60 -4.06
N HIS A 358 12.24 -8.77 -3.12
CA HIS A 358 10.97 -8.05 -3.19
C HIS A 358 11.21 -6.63 -3.71
N THR A 359 10.76 -6.40 -4.95
CA THR A 359 11.07 -5.21 -5.75
C THR A 359 9.95 -4.18 -5.68
N SER A 360 10.25 -2.93 -6.04
CA SER A 360 9.33 -1.78 -6.09
C SER A 360 9.29 -1.09 -7.48
N ILE A 361 9.80 -1.77 -8.51
CA ILE A 361 10.17 -1.20 -9.83
C ILE A 361 9.01 -0.54 -10.56
N SER A 362 7.86 -1.19 -10.71
CA SER A 362 6.75 -0.61 -11.49
C SER A 362 5.70 0.08 -10.64
N HIS A 363 5.96 0.35 -9.36
CA HIS A 363 5.01 0.99 -8.46
C HIS A 363 4.79 2.47 -8.86
N GLY A 364 3.55 2.84 -9.16
CA GLY A 364 3.17 4.22 -9.45
C GLY A 364 3.12 5.15 -8.22
N PRO A 365 2.66 6.41 -8.38
CA PRO A 365 2.33 7.06 -9.64
C PRO A 365 3.57 7.64 -10.35
N THR A 366 4.75 7.68 -9.72
CA THR A 366 5.96 8.28 -10.33
C THR A 366 6.87 7.22 -10.98
N TYR A 367 6.41 6.60 -12.06
CA TYR A 367 7.14 5.54 -12.77
C TYR A 367 8.54 5.98 -13.22
N SER A 368 8.69 7.23 -13.67
CA SER A 368 9.97 7.77 -14.14
C SER A 368 11.06 7.86 -13.06
N LYS A 369 10.70 7.75 -11.77
CA LYS A 369 11.65 7.76 -10.66
C LYS A 369 12.10 6.36 -10.23
N LYS A 370 11.59 5.32 -10.89
CA LYS A 370 11.82 3.93 -10.49
C LYS A 370 12.96 3.23 -11.22
N TYR A 371 13.52 3.89 -12.23
CA TYR A 371 14.64 3.39 -13.00
C TYR A 371 15.73 4.47 -13.14
N PRO A 372 17.01 4.07 -13.21
CA PRO A 372 18.10 4.97 -13.57
C PRO A 372 17.94 5.60 -14.97
N PRO A 373 18.47 6.83 -15.21
CA PRO A 373 18.32 7.53 -16.49
C PRO A 373 18.73 6.74 -17.74
N GLN A 374 19.69 5.83 -17.65
CA GLN A 374 20.13 4.99 -18.77
C GLN A 374 19.06 3.99 -19.26
N PHE A 375 18.03 3.73 -18.45
CA PHE A 375 16.90 2.86 -18.84
C PHE A 375 15.71 3.66 -19.40
N GLU A 376 15.83 4.99 -19.53
CA GLU A 376 14.84 5.84 -20.18
C GLU A 376 14.89 5.68 -21.72
N THR A 377 14.45 4.52 -22.20
CA THR A 377 14.49 4.13 -23.61
C THR A 377 13.37 4.79 -24.41
N PHE A 378 12.16 4.82 -23.86
CA PHE A 378 10.98 5.45 -24.46
C PHE A 378 10.80 6.87 -23.91
N LYS A 379 10.63 7.85 -24.79
CA LYS A 379 10.52 9.29 -24.48
C LYS A 379 9.44 9.95 -25.34
N PRO A 380 8.81 11.04 -24.87
CA PRO A 380 8.95 11.68 -23.55
C PRO A 380 8.30 10.85 -22.42
N VAL A 381 8.57 11.19 -21.15
CA VAL A 381 8.06 10.47 -19.97
C VAL A 381 7.24 11.37 -19.03
N CYS A 382 6.21 10.79 -18.42
CA CYS A 382 5.39 11.46 -17.41
C CYS A 382 6.18 11.65 -16.11
N ASN A 383 6.30 12.90 -15.65
CA ASN A 383 7.00 13.27 -14.40
C ASN A 383 6.05 13.83 -13.33
N SER A 384 4.75 13.58 -13.46
CA SER A 384 3.70 14.05 -12.55
C SER A 384 3.18 12.92 -11.66
N VAL A 385 2.65 13.27 -10.49
CA VAL A 385 1.82 12.37 -9.67
C VAL A 385 0.34 12.40 -10.07
N GLU A 386 -0.07 13.45 -10.79
CA GLU A 386 -1.40 13.59 -11.36
C GLU A 386 -1.39 12.98 -12.76
N LEU A 387 -1.51 11.65 -12.83
CA LEU A 387 -1.34 10.88 -14.07
C LEU A 387 -2.27 11.33 -15.20
N GLY A 388 -3.48 11.81 -14.87
CA GLY A 388 -4.42 12.36 -15.84
C GLY A 388 -3.99 13.67 -16.51
N ASN A 389 -2.95 14.34 -16.01
CA ASN A 389 -2.38 15.54 -16.66
C ASN A 389 -1.28 15.19 -17.67
N CYS A 390 -0.76 13.95 -17.63
CA CYS A 390 0.20 13.48 -18.62
C CYS A 390 -0.54 12.98 -19.86
N SER A 391 0.11 13.07 -21.03
CA SER A 391 -0.40 12.36 -22.20
C SER A 391 -0.33 10.85 -21.97
N GLN A 392 -1.24 10.10 -22.59
CA GLN A 392 -1.26 8.64 -22.53
C GLN A 392 0.10 8.04 -22.96
N GLU A 393 0.73 8.65 -23.97
CA GLU A 393 2.03 8.21 -24.47
C GLU A 393 3.15 8.43 -23.44
N GLU A 394 3.22 9.59 -22.79
CA GLU A 394 4.20 9.87 -21.73
C GLU A 394 4.09 8.91 -20.54
N LEU A 395 2.85 8.57 -20.17
CA LEU A 395 2.57 7.62 -19.10
C LEU A 395 3.02 6.21 -19.46
N ILE A 396 2.62 5.72 -20.65
CA ILE A 396 3.04 4.40 -21.14
C ILE A 396 4.56 4.34 -21.32
N ASN A 397 5.20 5.40 -21.82
CA ASN A 397 6.67 5.46 -21.96
C ASN A 397 7.37 5.36 -20.61
N ALA A 398 6.91 6.12 -19.60
CA ALA A 398 7.45 6.06 -18.25
C ALA A 398 7.29 4.65 -17.66
N TYR A 399 6.13 4.01 -17.84
CA TYR A 399 5.89 2.65 -17.39
C TYR A 399 6.72 1.61 -18.16
N ASP A 400 6.80 1.68 -19.49
CA ASP A 400 7.58 0.73 -20.30
C ASP A 400 9.07 0.73 -19.93
N ASN A 401 9.61 1.89 -19.52
CA ASN A 401 10.97 2.00 -19.01
C ASN A 401 11.17 1.28 -17.66
N THR A 402 10.14 1.15 -16.80
CA THR A 402 10.22 0.29 -15.60
C THR A 402 10.34 -1.19 -15.99
N ILE A 403 9.69 -1.60 -17.08
CA ILE A 403 9.79 -2.96 -17.61
C ILE A 403 11.16 -3.22 -18.24
N VAL A 404 11.74 -2.24 -18.95
CA VAL A 404 13.13 -2.30 -19.43
C VAL A 404 14.12 -2.47 -18.26
N TYR A 405 13.90 -1.76 -17.16
CA TYR A 405 14.72 -1.92 -15.96
C TYR A 405 14.50 -3.27 -15.26
N THR A 406 13.27 -3.80 -15.27
CA THR A 406 12.97 -5.16 -14.79
C THR A 406 13.68 -6.22 -15.62
N ASP A 407 13.70 -6.08 -16.95
CA ASP A 407 14.46 -6.97 -17.86
C ASP A 407 15.95 -7.03 -17.49
N TYR A 408 16.56 -5.86 -17.26
CA TYR A 408 17.95 -5.75 -16.81
C TYR A 408 18.19 -6.37 -15.43
N PHE A 409 17.34 -6.07 -14.46
CA PHE A 409 17.44 -6.60 -13.10
C PHE A 409 17.39 -8.14 -13.09
N LEU A 410 16.40 -8.72 -13.79
CA LEU A 410 16.23 -10.17 -13.90
C LEU A 410 17.38 -10.83 -14.66
N HIS A 411 17.89 -10.18 -15.70
CA HIS A 411 19.06 -10.66 -16.43
C HIS A 411 20.29 -10.76 -15.50
N ASN A 412 20.56 -9.74 -14.68
CA ASN A 412 21.68 -9.77 -13.74
C ASN A 412 21.54 -10.84 -12.66
N VAL A 413 20.31 -11.07 -12.16
CA VAL A 413 20.04 -12.21 -11.25
C VAL A 413 20.45 -13.54 -11.92
N ILE A 414 20.07 -13.73 -13.19
CA ILE A 414 20.44 -14.92 -13.96
C ILE A 414 21.96 -15.02 -14.14
N GLU A 415 22.64 -13.92 -14.49
CA GLU A 415 24.09 -13.92 -14.67
C GLU A 415 24.86 -14.24 -13.38
N ASP A 416 24.36 -13.80 -12.22
CA ASP A 416 24.92 -14.22 -10.93
C ASP A 416 24.65 -15.70 -10.64
N LEU A 417 23.43 -16.20 -10.89
CA LEU A 417 23.10 -17.62 -10.70
C LEU A 417 23.93 -18.53 -11.62
N LYS A 418 24.21 -18.12 -12.85
CA LYS A 418 25.08 -18.86 -13.78
C LYS A 418 26.51 -19.04 -13.26
N GLN A 419 26.97 -18.18 -12.36
CA GLN A 419 28.30 -18.28 -11.75
C GLN A 419 28.35 -19.28 -10.58
N LEU A 420 27.19 -19.69 -10.03
CA LEU A 420 27.08 -20.67 -8.97
C LEU A 420 27.19 -22.11 -9.51
N LYS A 421 28.35 -22.48 -10.06
CA LYS A 421 28.56 -23.76 -10.76
C LYS A 421 28.28 -25.02 -9.93
N GLU A 422 28.36 -24.93 -8.61
CA GLU A 422 28.05 -26.05 -7.70
C GLU A 422 26.54 -26.19 -7.41
N TYR A 423 25.73 -25.20 -7.76
CA TYR A 423 24.30 -25.17 -7.44
C TYR A 423 23.45 -25.47 -8.68
N LYS A 424 22.44 -26.34 -8.51
CA LYS A 424 21.25 -26.27 -9.37
C LYS A 424 20.50 -24.99 -9.05
N SER A 425 20.35 -24.14 -10.06
CA SER A 425 19.82 -22.78 -9.85
C SER A 425 18.54 -22.56 -10.64
N ALA A 426 17.58 -21.87 -10.03
CA ALA A 426 16.40 -21.35 -10.70
C ALA A 426 16.09 -19.92 -10.26
N MET A 427 15.51 -19.16 -11.17
CA MET A 427 14.89 -17.88 -10.87
C MET A 427 13.40 -17.95 -11.25
N LEU A 428 12.53 -17.55 -10.34
CA LEU A 428 11.11 -17.36 -10.59
C LEU A 428 10.82 -15.86 -10.40
N PHE A 429 10.30 -15.21 -11.43
CA PHE A 429 9.77 -13.86 -11.36
C PHE A 429 8.26 -13.90 -11.51
N VAL A 430 7.55 -13.31 -10.56
CA VAL A 430 6.10 -13.17 -10.59
C VAL A 430 5.71 -11.80 -10.06
N SER A 431 4.83 -11.09 -10.76
CA SER A 431 4.29 -9.84 -10.22
C SER A 431 3.23 -10.11 -9.17
N ASP A 432 3.15 -9.28 -8.15
CA ASP A 432 2.09 -9.29 -7.15
C ASP A 432 0.72 -8.98 -7.76
N HIS A 433 0.67 -8.02 -8.68
CA HIS A 433 -0.47 -7.62 -9.52
C HIS A 433 0.01 -6.83 -10.74
N GLY A 434 -0.94 -6.42 -11.59
CA GLY A 434 -0.73 -5.54 -12.75
C GLY A 434 -1.02 -4.06 -12.43
N GLU A 435 -1.30 -3.26 -13.46
CA GLU A 435 -1.45 -1.80 -13.35
C GLU A 435 -2.37 -1.24 -14.46
N SER A 436 -3.31 -0.36 -14.10
CA SER A 436 -4.08 0.45 -15.08
C SER A 436 -3.32 1.73 -15.41
N LEU A 437 -3.25 2.07 -16.70
CA LEU A 437 -2.46 3.18 -17.22
C LEU A 437 -3.32 4.17 -18.02
N GLY A 438 -4.61 4.32 -17.68
CA GLY A 438 -5.54 5.24 -18.33
C GLY A 438 -6.66 4.56 -19.13
N GLU A 439 -6.63 3.22 -19.25
CA GLU A 439 -7.70 2.48 -19.92
C GLU A 439 -9.05 2.75 -19.20
N LYS A 440 -10.06 3.22 -19.94
CA LYS A 440 -11.37 3.63 -19.38
C LYS A 440 -11.27 4.69 -18.26
N ASN A 441 -10.24 5.54 -18.29
CA ASN A 441 -9.90 6.51 -17.24
C ASN A 441 -9.56 5.86 -15.88
N LEU A 442 -9.16 4.58 -15.88
CA LEU A 442 -8.64 3.91 -14.70
C LEU A 442 -7.12 4.03 -14.67
N TYR A 443 -6.58 4.37 -13.50
CA TYR A 443 -5.16 4.47 -13.24
C TYR A 443 -4.83 3.66 -12.00
N MET A 444 -3.56 3.29 -11.83
CA MET A 444 -3.07 2.54 -10.68
C MET A 444 -3.73 1.15 -10.58
N HIS A 445 -3.87 0.65 -9.35
CA HIS A 445 -4.33 -0.68 -9.02
C HIS A 445 -5.22 -0.64 -7.76
N GLY A 446 -5.61 -1.81 -7.24
CA GLY A 446 -6.40 -1.94 -6.01
C GLY A 446 -7.91 -2.03 -6.20
N LEU A 447 -8.40 -2.21 -7.44
CA LEU A 447 -9.83 -2.47 -7.65
C LEU A 447 -10.20 -3.88 -7.19
N PRO A 448 -11.36 -4.09 -6.54
CA PRO A 448 -11.84 -5.44 -6.24
C PRO A 448 -11.83 -6.32 -7.49
N LEU A 449 -11.29 -7.55 -7.40
CA LEU A 449 -11.13 -8.44 -8.56
C LEU A 449 -12.41 -8.64 -9.38
N SER A 450 -13.59 -8.61 -8.74
CA SER A 450 -14.90 -8.76 -9.41
C SER A 450 -15.20 -7.67 -10.45
N ILE A 451 -14.52 -6.51 -10.36
CA ILE A 451 -14.69 -5.37 -11.26
C ILE A 451 -13.36 -4.86 -11.84
N ALA A 452 -12.22 -5.44 -11.44
CA ALA A 452 -10.91 -5.03 -11.89
C ALA A 452 -10.74 -5.32 -13.39
N PRO A 453 -10.11 -4.42 -14.15
CA PRO A 453 -9.77 -4.70 -15.54
C PRO A 453 -8.59 -5.67 -15.58
N LYS A 454 -8.47 -6.43 -16.69
CA LYS A 454 -7.42 -7.46 -16.85
C LYS A 454 -6.01 -6.92 -16.67
N GLU A 455 -5.80 -5.64 -16.97
CA GLU A 455 -4.55 -4.94 -16.82
C GLU A 455 -4.05 -4.94 -15.37
N GLN A 456 -4.93 -5.06 -14.36
CA GLN A 456 -4.56 -5.14 -12.94
C GLN A 456 -4.30 -6.55 -12.42
N TYR A 457 -4.64 -7.61 -13.17
CA TYR A 457 -4.48 -8.98 -12.67
C TYR A 457 -3.82 -9.96 -13.64
N GLU A 458 -3.68 -9.66 -14.94
CA GLU A 458 -2.85 -10.43 -15.86
C GLU A 458 -1.37 -10.03 -15.68
N ILE A 459 -0.60 -10.94 -15.09
CA ILE A 459 0.76 -10.68 -14.61
C ILE A 459 1.80 -11.51 -15.39
N PRO A 460 3.06 -11.03 -15.48
CA PRO A 460 4.16 -11.84 -15.97
C PRO A 460 4.53 -12.92 -14.93
N PHE A 461 4.72 -14.15 -15.41
CA PHE A 461 5.35 -15.24 -14.67
C PHE A 461 6.49 -15.80 -15.51
N ILE A 462 7.73 -15.50 -15.12
CA ILE A 462 8.95 -15.84 -15.87
C ILE A 462 9.79 -16.80 -15.04
N VAL A 463 10.33 -17.82 -15.67
CA VAL A 463 11.15 -18.85 -15.03
C VAL A 463 12.45 -19.02 -15.80
N TRP A 464 13.56 -19.06 -15.08
CA TRP A 464 14.84 -19.46 -15.62
C TRP A 464 15.42 -20.64 -14.84
N THR A 465 16.11 -21.54 -15.53
CA THR A 465 16.80 -22.69 -14.93
C THR A 465 18.21 -22.86 -15.50
N SER A 466 19.18 -23.23 -14.65
CA SER A 466 20.53 -23.59 -15.12
C SER A 466 20.52 -24.86 -16.00
N ASP A 467 21.50 -25.03 -16.88
CA ASP A 467 21.53 -26.09 -17.91
C ASP A 467 21.38 -27.54 -17.37
N ASN A 468 21.92 -27.83 -16.19
CA ASN A 468 21.85 -29.15 -15.54
C ASN A 468 20.73 -29.26 -14.49
N SER A 469 19.68 -28.45 -14.61
CA SER A 469 18.59 -28.36 -13.62
C SER A 469 17.36 -29.19 -14.00
N LYS A 470 16.29 -29.05 -13.22
CA LYS A 470 15.00 -29.68 -13.49
C LYS A 470 14.37 -29.11 -14.76
N GLN A 471 13.78 -29.98 -15.58
CA GLN A 471 12.97 -29.57 -16.72
C GLN A 471 11.62 -29.02 -16.26
N LEU A 472 11.03 -28.13 -17.05
CA LEU A 472 9.68 -27.63 -16.79
C LEU A 472 8.59 -28.56 -17.36
N LYS A 473 7.48 -28.66 -16.64
CA LYS A 473 6.23 -29.25 -17.14
C LYS A 473 5.65 -28.37 -18.26
N PRO A 474 4.89 -28.94 -19.21
CA PRO A 474 4.27 -28.20 -20.30
C PRO A 474 3.02 -27.42 -19.86
N ASN A 475 3.13 -26.66 -18.77
CA ASN A 475 2.04 -25.82 -18.27
C ASN A 475 1.83 -24.63 -19.22
N LYS A 476 0.57 -24.26 -19.45
CA LYS A 476 0.22 -23.06 -20.23
C LYS A 476 -0.09 -21.87 -19.33
N THR A 477 -0.83 -22.14 -18.26
CA THR A 477 -1.32 -21.13 -17.33
C THR A 477 -0.91 -21.49 -15.92
N LEU A 478 -0.43 -20.50 -15.17
CA LEU A 478 -0.01 -20.62 -13.77
C LEU A 478 -0.81 -19.65 -12.89
N SER A 479 -0.87 -19.99 -11.61
CA SER A 479 -1.31 -19.09 -10.54
C SER A 479 -0.13 -18.73 -9.64
N GLN A 480 -0.28 -17.69 -8.82
CA GLN A 480 0.75 -17.31 -7.83
C GLN A 480 1.08 -18.45 -6.85
N ASN A 481 0.11 -19.30 -6.49
CA ASN A 481 0.35 -20.45 -5.59
C ASN A 481 1.32 -21.49 -6.18
N HIS A 482 1.54 -21.50 -7.50
CA HIS A 482 2.54 -22.41 -8.08
C HIS A 482 3.95 -22.16 -7.55
N VAL A 483 4.24 -20.93 -7.12
CA VAL A 483 5.54 -20.57 -6.53
C VAL A 483 5.85 -21.44 -5.32
N PHE A 484 4.90 -21.58 -4.38
CA PHE A 484 5.10 -22.33 -3.14
C PHE A 484 5.58 -23.76 -3.41
N HIS A 485 4.79 -24.50 -4.20
CA HIS A 485 5.03 -25.92 -4.47
C HIS A 485 6.24 -26.13 -5.38
N SER A 486 6.44 -25.25 -6.35
CA SER A 486 7.60 -25.30 -7.24
C SER A 486 8.92 -25.08 -6.48
N VAL A 487 8.95 -24.17 -5.52
CA VAL A 487 10.12 -23.94 -4.66
C VAL A 487 10.39 -25.17 -3.78
N LEU A 488 9.36 -25.75 -3.15
CA LEU A 488 9.51 -26.99 -2.38
C LEU A 488 10.11 -28.11 -3.24
N ASN A 489 9.56 -28.32 -4.43
CA ASN A 489 10.03 -29.35 -5.34
C ASN A 489 11.49 -29.11 -5.76
N PHE A 490 11.83 -27.89 -6.19
CA PHE A 490 13.17 -27.56 -6.68
C PHE A 490 14.25 -27.70 -5.59
N LEU A 491 13.91 -27.34 -4.34
CA LEU A 491 14.79 -27.50 -3.19
C LEU A 491 14.78 -28.91 -2.59
N SER A 492 14.06 -29.85 -3.21
CA SER A 492 13.91 -31.24 -2.73
C SER A 492 13.38 -31.31 -1.29
N VAL A 493 12.43 -30.45 -0.95
CA VAL A 493 11.75 -30.40 0.34
C VAL A 493 10.48 -31.24 0.27
N GLN A 494 10.43 -32.33 1.04
CA GLN A 494 9.23 -33.15 1.19
C GLN A 494 8.35 -32.58 2.30
N SER A 495 7.09 -32.30 1.97
CA SER A 495 6.10 -31.75 2.89
C SER A 495 4.74 -32.43 2.72
N PRO A 496 3.95 -32.64 3.79
CA PRO A 496 2.55 -33.06 3.68
C PRO A 496 1.64 -32.06 2.96
N VAL A 497 2.01 -30.78 2.89
CA VAL A 497 1.21 -29.74 2.20
C VAL A 497 1.63 -29.54 0.75
N TYR A 498 2.58 -30.34 0.25
CA TYR A 498 3.01 -30.27 -1.15
C TYR A 498 1.93 -30.78 -2.10
N ASP A 499 1.67 -30.02 -3.15
CA ASP A 499 0.75 -30.35 -4.23
C ASP A 499 1.51 -30.45 -5.57
N GLU A 500 1.53 -31.65 -6.15
CA GLU A 500 2.21 -31.92 -7.42
C GLU A 500 1.54 -31.20 -8.60
N GLU A 501 0.24 -30.93 -8.55
CA GLU A 501 -0.47 -30.20 -9.62
C GLU A 501 -0.05 -28.74 -9.67
N MET A 502 0.37 -28.17 -8.53
CA MET A 502 0.84 -26.78 -8.41
C MET A 502 2.36 -26.64 -8.58
N ASN A 503 3.08 -27.73 -8.86
CA ASN A 503 4.52 -27.71 -9.13
C ASN A 503 4.80 -27.60 -10.64
N ILE A 504 5.70 -26.69 -11.05
CA ILE A 504 6.09 -26.49 -12.47
C ILE A 504 7.24 -27.38 -12.95
N PHE A 505 7.97 -28.07 -12.07
CA PHE A 505 9.14 -28.88 -12.44
C PHE A 505 8.80 -30.36 -12.63
N LYS A 506 9.48 -31.04 -13.55
CA LYS A 506 9.33 -32.50 -13.76
C LYS A 506 10.07 -33.33 -12.71
#